data_AF-A0A942FR37-F1
#
_entry.id   AF-A0A942FR37-F1
#
_cell.length_a   1.000
_cell.length_b   1.000
_cell.length_c   1.000
_cell.angle_alpha   90.00
_cell.angle_beta   90.00
_cell.angle_gamma   90.00
#
_symmetry.space_group_name_H-M   'P 1'
#
loop_
_entity.id
_entity.type
_entity.pdbx_description
1 polymer ?
#
loop_
_entity_poly.entity_id
_entity_poly.type
_entity_poly.pdbx_seq_one_letter_code
_entity_poly.pdbx_strand_id
1 'polypeptide(L)' 'MKNPGVAAVLSFFITGLGQIYNGQITKGVLFIIIQAINALLMYALIGFITFPIFWIWGMVDAYRTAEKINKKTNLSGSI' A
#
# COMPACT_ATOMS: atom_id res chain seq x y z
N MET A 1 16.57 5.74 4.97
CA MET A 1 15.27 6.43 4.98
C MET A 1 14.47 5.97 3.76
N LYS A 2 13.23 5.51 3.95
CA LYS A 2 12.30 5.17 2.86
C LYS A 2 11.71 6.47 2.29
N ASN A 3 11.44 6.54 1.00
CA ASN A 3 10.75 7.70 0.42
C ASN A 3 9.22 7.44 0.37
N PRO A 4 8.39 8.19 1.13
CA PRO A 4 6.94 7.99 1.16
C PRO A 4 6.27 8.24 -0.20
N GLY A 5 6.80 9.19 -0.99
CA GLY A 5 6.29 9.46 -2.34
C GLY A 5 6.53 8.28 -3.28
N VAL A 6 7.72 7.66 -3.22
CA VAL A 6 8.02 6.45 -4.01
C VAL A 6 7.14 5.27 -3.60
N ALA A 7 6.88 5.09 -2.29
CA ALA A 7 5.98 4.05 -1.81
C ALA A 7 4.53 4.26 -2.31
N ALA A 8 4.04 5.50 -2.34
CA ALA A 8 2.72 5.83 -2.85
C ALA A 8 2.61 5.61 -4.37
N VAL A 9 3.61 6.03 -5.14
CA VAL A 9 3.65 5.83 -6.61
C VAL A 9 3.73 4.33 -6.94
N LEU A 10 4.48 3.54 -6.18
CA LEU A 10 4.50 2.08 -6.35
C LEU A 10 3.11 1.46 -6.12
N SER A 11 2.41 1.89 -5.07
CA SER A 11 1.03 1.44 -4.81
C SER A 11 0.00 1.99 -5.80
N PHE A 12 0.28 3.11 -6.47
CA PHE A 12 -0.53 3.63 -7.59
C PHE A 12 -0.50 2.66 -8.77
N PHE A 13 0.69 2.19 -9.17
CA PHE A 13 0.81 1.24 -10.29
C PHE A 13 0.27 -0.15 -9.94
N ILE A 14 0.58 -0.66 -8.75
CA ILE A 14 0.07 -1.95 -8.28
C ILE A 14 -0.16 -1.88 -6.77
N THR A 15 -1.41 -2.02 -6.33
CA THR A 15 -1.78 -2.08 -4.92
C THR A 15 -0.96 -3.16 -4.21
N GLY A 16 -0.20 -2.78 -3.18
CA GLY A 16 0.64 -3.70 -2.40
C GLY A 16 2.15 -3.61 -2.70
N LEU A 17 2.57 -3.03 -3.83
CA LEU A 17 3.99 -2.82 -4.10
C LEU A 17 4.63 -1.81 -3.15
N GLY A 18 3.93 -0.75 -2.75
CA GLY A 18 4.45 0.21 -1.76
C GLY A 18 4.73 -0.44 -0.41
N GLN A 19 3.95 -1.45 -0.04
CA GLN A 19 4.04 -2.19 1.21
C GLN A 19 5.23 -3.16 1.14
N ILE A 20 5.44 -3.82 0.00
CA ILE A 20 6.65 -4.59 -0.30
C ILE A 20 7.89 -3.69 -0.22
N TYR A 21 7.85 -2.51 -0.85
CA TYR A 21 8.93 -1.53 -0.78
C TYR A 21 9.22 -1.07 0.65
N ASN A 22 8.20 -0.93 1.48
CA ASN A 22 8.34 -0.64 2.91
C ASN A 22 8.90 -1.81 3.74
N GLY A 23 9.16 -2.97 3.14
CA GLY A 23 9.65 -4.17 3.82
C GLY A 23 8.52 -5.02 4.45
N GLN A 24 7.26 -4.69 4.18
CA GLN A 24 6.08 -5.42 4.67
C GLN A 24 5.56 -6.38 3.59
N ILE A 25 6.34 -7.41 3.28
CA ILE A 25 6.06 -8.36 2.19
C ILE A 25 4.69 -9.03 2.37
N THR A 26 4.41 -9.59 3.54
CA THR A 26 3.15 -10.28 3.83
C THR A 26 1.93 -9.38 3.63
N LYS A 27 2.02 -8.11 4.07
CA LYS A 27 0.95 -7.13 3.84
C LYS A 27 0.81 -6.80 2.36
N GLY A 28 1.91 -6.57 1.65
CA GLY A 28 1.86 -6.26 0.23
C GLY A 28 1.21 -7.38 -0.59
N VAL A 29 1.56 -8.64 -0.31
CA VAL A 29 0.92 -9.81 -0.95
C VAL A 29 -0.57 -9.87 -0.63
N LEU A 30 -0.97 -9.62 0.62
CA LEU A 30 -2.39 -9.58 1.00
C LEU A 30 -3.17 -8.51 0.22
N PHE A 31 -2.59 -7.32 0.06
CA PHE A 31 -3.21 -6.23 -0.71
C PHE A 31 -3.37 -6.60 -2.20
N ILE A 32 -2.38 -7.26 -2.80
CA ILE A 32 -2.46 -7.77 -4.18
C ILE A 32 -3.61 -8.77 -4.32
N ILE A 33 -3.73 -9.72 -3.38
CA ILE A 33 -4.81 -10.73 -3.39
C ILE A 33 -6.18 -10.06 -3.26
N ILE A 34 -6.34 -9.12 -2.32
CA ILE A 34 -7.60 -8.40 -2.14
C ILE A 34 -7.95 -7.57 -3.39
N GLN A 35 -6.96 -6.96 -4.04
CA GLN A 35 -7.20 -6.21 -5.27
C GLN A 35 -7.60 -7.13 -6.42
N ALA A 36 -7.03 -8.34 -6.51
CA ALA A 36 -7.43 -9.36 -7.49
C ALA A 36 -8.88 -9.84 -7.27
N ILE A 37 -9.29 -10.02 -6.00
CA ILE A 37 -10.69 -10.34 -5.65
C ILE A 37 -11.61 -9.16 -6.03
N ASN A 38 -11.21 -7.92 -5.78
CA ASN A 38 -11.98 -6.74 -6.18
C ASN A 38 -12.12 -6.63 -7.71
N ALA A 39 -11.09 -7.01 -8.47
CA ALA A 39 -11.16 -7.06 -9.93
C ALA A 39 -12.17 -8.13 -10.40
N LEU A 40 -12.20 -9.31 -9.75
CA LEU A 40 -13.23 -10.32 -10.00
C LEU A 40 -14.64 -9.82 -9.63
N LEU A 41 -14.77 -9.02 -8.57
CA LEU A 41 -16.04 -8.41 -8.19
C LEU A 41 -16.52 -7.30 -9.15
N MET A 42 -15.68 -6.81 -10.08
CA MET A 42 -16.15 -5.86 -11.11
C MET A 42 -17.22 -6.49 -12.01
N TYR A 43 -17.20 -7.81 -12.21
CA TYR A 43 -18.24 -8.53 -12.94
C TYR A 43 -19.62 -8.45 -12.26
N ALA A 44 -19.66 -8.19 -10.95
CA ALA A 44 -20.88 -8.05 -10.17
C ALA A 44 -21.34 -6.58 -10.00
N LEU A 45 -20.80 -5.62 -10.77
CA LEU A 45 -20.98 -4.15 -10.65
C LEU A 45 -20.49 -3.53 -9.32
N ILE A 46 -20.51 -4.27 -8.21
CA ILE A 46 -20.03 -3.84 -6.89
C ILE A 46 -18.53 -3.50 -6.93
N GLY A 47 -17.75 -4.25 -7.72
CA GLY A 47 -16.31 -4.02 -7.87
C GLY A 47 -15.96 -2.64 -8.42
N PHE A 48 -16.85 -1.97 -9.14
CA PHE A 48 -16.60 -0.60 -9.63
C PHE A 48 -16.45 0.43 -8.51
N ILE A 49 -17.07 0.20 -7.36
CA ILE A 49 -16.98 1.09 -6.20
C ILE A 49 -15.86 0.62 -5.27
N THR A 50 -15.80 -0.67 -4.98
CA THR A 50 -14.83 -1.19 -4.01
C THR A 50 -13.39 -1.18 -4.53
N PHE A 51 -13.17 -1.36 -5.83
CA PHE A 51 -11.85 -1.32 -6.45
C PHE A 51 -11.14 0.04 -6.26
N PRO A 52 -11.71 1.20 -6.67
CA PRO A 52 -11.04 2.49 -6.50
C PRO A 52 -10.91 2.89 -5.02
N ILE A 53 -11.88 2.57 -4.17
CA ILE A 53 -11.79 2.86 -2.73
C ILE A 53 -10.59 2.12 -2.11
N PHE A 54 -10.47 0.83 -2.38
CA PHE A 54 -9.39 0.01 -1.83
C PHE A 54 -8.02 0.41 -2.41
N TRP A 55 -7.98 0.77 -3.70
CA TRP A 55 -6.78 1.27 -4.36
C TRP A 55 -6.26 2.57 -3.72
N ILE A 56 -7.13 3.57 -3.49
CA ILE A 56 -6.76 4.82 -2.81
C ILE A 56 -6.30 4.55 -1.38
N TRP A 57 -7.01 3.68 -0.67
CA TRP A 57 -6.63 3.30 0.68
C TRP A 57 -5.24 2.64 0.73
N GLY A 58 -4.91 1.77 -0.23
CA GLY A 58 -3.60 1.14 -0.36
C GLY A 58 -2.46 2.12 -0.62
N MET A 59 -2.70 3.18 -1.39
CA MET A 59 -1.74 4.28 -1.58
C MET A 59 -1.50 5.04 -0.27
N VAL A 60 -2.56 5.41 0.45
CA VAL A 60 -2.46 6.12 1.74
C VAL A 60 -1.76 5.27 2.80
N ASP A 61 -2.05 3.98 2.87
CA ASP A 61 -1.38 3.05 3.79
C ASP A 61 0.11 2.91 3.48
N ALA A 62 0.49 2.84 2.20
CA ALA A 62 1.89 2.77 1.78
C ALA A 62 2.66 4.03 2.19
N TYR A 63 2.08 5.20 1.96
CA TYR A 63 2.64 6.49 2.33
C TYR A 63 2.84 6.60 3.85
N ARG A 64 1.77 6.37 4.63
CA ARG A 64 1.81 6.48 6.09
C ARG A 64 2.74 5.45 6.71
N THR A 65 2.84 4.26 6.13
CA THR A 65 3.76 3.22 6.59
C THR A 65 5.21 3.63 6.36
N ALA A 66 5.54 4.18 5.19
CA ALA A 66 6.88 4.69 4.91
C ALA A 66 7.28 5.81 5.90
N GLU A 67 6.37 6.75 6.16
CA GLU A 67 6.57 7.84 7.12
C GLU A 67 6.80 7.31 8.55
N LYS A 68 5.99 6.35 8.99
CA LYS A 68 6.16 5.69 10.31
C LYS A 68 7.49 4.98 10.43
N ILE A 69 7.95 4.31 9.37
CA ILE A 69 9.27 3.64 9.36
C ILE A 69 10.38 4.68 9.51
N ASN A 70 10.33 5.77 8.75
CA ASN A 70 11.31 6.85 8.85
C ASN A 70 11.35 7.48 10.24
N LYS A 71 10.18 7.76 10.83
CA LYS A 71 10.09 8.33 12.17
C LYS A 71 10.71 7.40 13.22
N LYS A 72 10.47 6.09 13.11
CA LYS A 72 11.12 5.08 13.99
C LYS A 72 12.63 5.03 13.81
N THR A 73 13.12 5.07 12.57
CA THR A 73 14.57 5.08 12.29
C THR A 73 15.26 6.31 12.88
N ASN A 74 14.63 7.48 12.80
CA ASN A 74 15.20 8.72 13.36
C ASN A 74 15.25 8.71 14.89
N LEU A 75 14.25 8.14 15.57
CA LEU A 75 14.23 8.03 17.03
C LEU A 75 15.28 7.05 17.58
N SER A 76 15.59 5.98 16.83
CA SER A 76 16.60 5.00 17.24
C SER A 76 18.04 5.48 17.03
N GLY A 77 18.27 6.50 16.21
CA GLY A 77 19.61 7.07 15.98
C GLY A 77 20.00 8.17 16.98
N SER A 78 19.09 8.53 17.88
CA SER A 78 19.25 9.60 18.87
C SER A 78 19.43 9.08 20.31
N ILE A 79 19.66 7.78 20.49
CA ILE A 79 19.94 7.10 21.77
C ILE A 79 21.32 6.45 21.63
#